data_AF-A0A7J5WQ43-F1
#
_entry.id   AF-A0A7J5WQ43-F1
#
_cell.length_a   1.000
_cell.length_b   1.000
_cell.length_c   1.000
_cell.angle_alpha   90.00
_cell.angle_beta   90.00
_cell.angle_gamma   90.00
#
_symmetry.space_group_name_H-M   'P 1'
#
loop_
_entity.id
_entity.type
_entity.pdbx_description
1 polymer ?
#
loop_
_entity_poly.entity_id
_entity_poly.type
_entity_poly.pdbx_seq_one_letter_code
_entity_poly.pdbx_strand_id
1 'polypeptide(L)'
;MKKIFLILFTGVSLVACKQEFTNPGAITNTNAFSSARGLAGVAVGLQNVYSNGRLSPVYNGITAAGALTNEFRLMNAGNTDEANLFIGGAAVDNLNGIAGNMWTWNNKIIFDADNVLAGANGLGDKNYAAGLIAYASIYKALAIGNLAMFFEQIPAAPGTTSTPATFQTRNDGFKRVVTVLNSAKTALGANAPNAAFFANVPTSVDLAFLTNTINALIARYSLFAGDYASAITAANLVPLSYGGSVMAFDAVATNPIFTTVTATNNVYQILDSTLGLPTALAPDLADQRIGFYTSINATVNPRFRIKGFFSTTTQSIPIYLPDEMRLIKAECFVRQATPNLTASIGCRSWINCL
;
A
#
# COMPACT_ATOMS: atom_id res chain seq x y z
N MET A 1 -9.01 -77.21 12.69
CA MET A 1 -9.43 -76.25 13.74
C MET A 1 -8.40 -75.15 13.89
N LYS A 2 -8.69 -73.95 13.36
CA LYS A 2 -8.28 -72.62 13.82
C LYS A 2 -8.89 -71.63 12.80
N LYS A 3 -9.94 -70.93 13.23
CA LYS A 3 -10.75 -70.03 12.39
C LYS A 3 -10.01 -68.70 12.27
N ILE A 4 -9.69 -68.27 11.05
CA ILE A 4 -9.18 -66.92 10.76
C ILE A 4 -10.41 -66.03 10.61
N PHE A 5 -10.64 -65.14 11.58
CA PHE A 5 -11.64 -64.08 11.51
C PHE A 5 -11.04 -62.92 10.70
N LEU A 6 -11.55 -62.72 9.48
CA LEU A 6 -11.25 -61.54 8.67
C LEU A 6 -12.27 -60.46 9.04
N ILE A 7 -11.86 -59.45 9.82
CA ILE A 7 -12.68 -58.28 10.12
C ILE A 7 -12.61 -57.36 8.90
N LEU A 8 -13.69 -57.33 8.13
CA LEU A 8 -13.90 -56.41 7.02
C LEU A 8 -14.21 -55.02 7.60
N PHE A 9 -13.21 -54.13 7.62
CA PHE A 9 -13.39 -52.75 8.04
C PHE A 9 -14.03 -51.97 6.88
N THR A 10 -15.36 -51.88 6.88
CA THR A 10 -16.13 -51.04 5.96
C THR A 10 -15.85 -49.57 6.28
N GLY A 11 -15.03 -48.92 5.45
CA GLY A 11 -14.78 -47.49 5.52
C GLY A 11 -16.06 -46.71 5.24
N VAL A 12 -16.63 -46.10 6.28
CA VAL A 12 -17.65 -45.06 6.15
C VAL A 12 -16.95 -43.81 5.63
N SER A 13 -17.11 -43.54 4.33
CA SER A 13 -16.71 -42.28 3.74
C SER A 13 -17.54 -41.16 4.36
N LEU A 14 -16.93 -40.38 5.25
CA LEU A 14 -17.47 -39.12 5.73
C LEU A 14 -17.52 -38.15 4.54
N VAL A 15 -18.70 -38.02 3.93
CA VAL A 15 -19.00 -36.92 3.02
C VAL A 15 -19.06 -35.68 3.87
N ALA A 16 -17.96 -34.93 3.95
CA ALA A 16 -17.97 -33.59 4.50
C ALA A 16 -18.88 -32.74 3.61
N CYS A 17 -20.11 -32.51 4.06
CA CYS A 17 -20.96 -31.48 3.49
C CYS A 17 -20.17 -30.17 3.52
N LYS A 18 -19.80 -29.63 2.36
CA LYS A 18 -19.40 -28.23 2.24
C LYS A 18 -20.59 -27.40 2.71
N GLN A 19 -20.57 -26.94 3.95
CA GLN A 19 -21.44 -25.87 4.38
C GLN A 19 -20.89 -24.56 3.78
N GLU A 20 -21.21 -24.34 2.51
CA GLU A 20 -21.14 -23.01 1.92
C GLU A 20 -22.27 -22.21 2.55
N PHE A 21 -21.98 -21.56 3.68
CA PHE A 21 -22.91 -20.60 4.26
C PHE A 21 -22.91 -19.35 3.38
N THR A 22 -23.82 -19.29 2.40
CA THR A 22 -24.13 -18.02 1.73
C THR A 22 -24.73 -17.08 2.76
N ASN A 23 -23.95 -16.10 3.22
CA ASN A 23 -24.45 -14.97 4.01
C ASN A 23 -25.52 -14.25 3.17
N PRO A 24 -26.81 -14.28 3.55
CA PRO A 24 -27.89 -13.68 2.75
C PRO A 24 -27.75 -12.16 2.60
N GLY A 25 -26.98 -11.51 3.48
CA GLY A 25 -26.65 -10.09 3.42
C GLY A 25 -25.34 -9.78 2.67
N ALA A 26 -24.56 -10.78 2.26
CA ALA A 26 -23.38 -10.59 1.45
C ALA A 26 -23.71 -10.72 -0.04
N ILE A 27 -23.26 -9.76 -0.84
CA ILE A 27 -23.30 -9.88 -2.29
C ILE A 27 -22.36 -11.03 -2.68
N THR A 28 -22.87 -12.02 -3.41
CA THR A 28 -22.05 -13.13 -3.94
C THR A 28 -21.00 -12.59 -4.90
N ASN A 29 -19.84 -13.26 -5.06
CA ASN A 29 -18.82 -12.83 -6.02
C ASN A 29 -19.41 -12.65 -7.44
N THR A 30 -20.31 -13.54 -7.86
CA THR A 30 -21.03 -13.44 -9.14
C THR A 30 -21.86 -12.16 -9.24
N ASN A 31 -22.51 -11.73 -8.15
CA ASN A 31 -23.33 -10.51 -8.12
C ASN A 31 -22.48 -9.25 -7.91
N ALA A 32 -21.33 -9.35 -7.24
CA ALA A 32 -20.43 -8.24 -6.95
C ALA A 32 -19.72 -7.74 -8.21
N PHE A 33 -19.42 -8.64 -9.15
CA PHE A 33 -18.64 -8.31 -10.35
C PHE A 33 -19.48 -8.27 -11.65
N SER A 34 -20.78 -8.54 -11.59
CA SER A 34 -21.66 -8.59 -12.78
C SER A 34 -22.38 -7.29 -13.12
N SER A 35 -22.28 -6.26 -12.28
CA SER A 35 -22.92 -4.96 -12.53
C SER A 35 -21.96 -3.79 -12.31
N ALA A 36 -22.17 -2.68 -13.03
CA ALA A 36 -21.38 -1.46 -12.86
C ALA A 36 -21.40 -0.95 -11.40
N ARG A 37 -22.55 -1.07 -10.72
CA ARG A 37 -22.69 -0.69 -9.31
C ARG A 37 -21.93 -1.62 -8.36
N GLY A 38 -21.99 -2.93 -8.60
CA GLY A 38 -21.21 -3.90 -7.82
C GLY A 38 -19.71 -3.65 -7.97
N LEU A 39 -19.24 -3.43 -9.20
CA LEU A 39 -17.84 -3.12 -9.50
C LEU A 39 -17.38 -1.84 -8.81
N ALA A 40 -18.20 -0.79 -8.81
CA ALA A 40 -17.88 0.45 -8.11
C ALA A 40 -17.82 0.28 -6.59
N GLY A 41 -18.74 -0.48 -6.00
CA GLY A 41 -18.72 -0.81 -4.58
C GLY A 41 -17.44 -1.54 -4.17
N VAL A 42 -17.01 -2.53 -4.96
CA VAL A 42 -15.75 -3.24 -4.71
C VAL A 42 -14.55 -2.31 -4.92
N ALA A 43 -14.53 -1.53 -6.00
CA ALA A 43 -13.43 -0.60 -6.30
C ALA A 43 -13.20 0.39 -5.16
N VAL A 44 -14.27 1.00 -4.63
CA VAL A 44 -14.21 1.93 -3.49
C VAL A 44 -13.79 1.20 -2.21
N GLY A 45 -14.28 -0.02 -2.03
CA GLY A 45 -13.88 -0.90 -0.93
C GLY A 45 -12.38 -1.20 -0.88
N LEU A 46 -11.66 -1.15 -2.01
CA LEU A 46 -10.21 -1.36 -2.04
C LEU A 46 -9.46 -0.37 -1.15
N GLN A 47 -9.82 0.92 -1.20
CA GLN A 47 -9.21 1.93 -0.32
C GLN A 47 -9.49 1.60 1.14
N ASN A 48 -10.74 1.30 1.48
CA ASN A 48 -11.13 0.99 2.85
C ASN A 48 -10.35 -0.22 3.40
N VAL A 49 -10.21 -1.28 2.61
CA VAL A 49 -9.37 -2.43 3.01
C VAL A 49 -7.89 -2.04 3.12
N TYR A 50 -7.39 -1.18 2.22
CA TYR A 50 -6.01 -0.74 2.21
C TYR A 50 -5.64 0.12 3.43
N SER A 51 -6.57 0.93 3.95
CA SER A 51 -6.27 1.99 4.93
C SER A 51 -6.99 1.91 6.28
N ASN A 52 -8.01 1.07 6.45
CA ASN A 52 -8.84 1.11 7.65
C ASN A 52 -8.31 0.22 8.79
N GLY A 53 -7.99 0.85 9.92
CA GLY A 53 -7.63 0.18 11.16
C GLY A 53 -6.28 -0.53 11.15
N ARG A 54 -5.99 -1.23 12.25
CA ARG A 54 -4.69 -1.86 12.53
C ARG A 54 -4.35 -3.03 11.59
N LEU A 55 -5.36 -3.67 11.00
CA LEU A 55 -5.17 -4.76 10.05
C LEU A 55 -4.79 -4.26 8.64
N SER A 56 -4.94 -2.96 8.38
CA SER A 56 -4.75 -2.40 7.05
C SER A 56 -3.30 -2.46 6.56
N PRO A 57 -3.05 -2.67 5.26
CA PRO A 57 -1.73 -2.49 4.66
C PRO A 57 -1.06 -1.15 4.97
N VAL A 58 -1.82 -0.06 5.12
CA VAL A 58 -1.26 1.25 5.53
C VAL A 58 -0.66 1.18 6.93
N TYR A 59 -1.41 0.68 7.93
CA TYR A 59 -0.89 0.56 9.29
C TYR A 59 0.34 -0.35 9.34
N ASN A 60 0.22 -1.54 8.76
CA ASN A 60 1.27 -2.55 8.81
C ASN A 60 2.51 -2.10 8.03
N GLY A 61 2.33 -1.45 6.88
CA GLY A 61 3.41 -0.92 6.04
C GLY A 61 4.22 0.14 6.75
N ILE A 62 3.55 1.13 7.33
CA ILE A 62 4.22 2.22 8.07
C ILE A 62 4.92 1.66 9.32
N THR A 63 4.25 0.78 10.07
CA THR A 63 4.81 0.17 11.28
C THR A 63 6.06 -0.65 10.97
N ALA A 64 6.01 -1.51 9.95
CA ALA A 64 7.15 -2.31 9.54
C ALA A 64 8.29 -1.48 8.96
N ALA A 65 7.98 -0.50 8.10
CA ALA A 65 9.00 0.39 7.55
C ALA A 65 9.75 1.11 8.67
N GLY A 66 9.04 1.80 9.57
CA GLY A 66 9.70 2.58 10.62
C GLY A 66 10.43 1.74 11.67
N ALA A 67 10.01 0.50 11.91
CA ALA A 67 10.77 -0.44 12.73
C ALA A 67 12.07 -0.87 12.03
N LEU A 68 12.02 -1.18 10.73
CA LEU A 68 13.18 -1.66 9.95
C LEU A 68 14.18 -0.55 9.63
N THR A 69 13.74 0.70 9.50
CA THR A 69 14.60 1.86 9.19
C THR A 69 15.09 2.59 10.45
N ASN A 70 14.78 2.09 11.63
CA ASN A 70 15.15 2.70 12.92
C ASN A 70 14.56 4.12 13.12
N GLU A 71 13.50 4.46 12.40
CA GLU A 71 12.76 5.72 12.56
C GLU A 71 11.90 5.70 13.83
N PHE A 72 11.42 4.51 14.21
CA PHE A 72 10.56 4.30 15.37
C PHE A 72 11.26 3.52 16.49
N ARG A 73 10.69 3.66 17.69
CA ARG A 73 11.02 2.87 18.88
C ARG A 73 9.73 2.32 19.50
N LEU A 74 9.81 1.10 19.99
CA LEU A 74 8.72 0.43 20.72
C LEU A 74 8.46 1.09 22.07
N MET A 75 7.20 1.34 22.42
CA MET A 75 6.81 1.94 23.71
C MET A 75 6.31 0.92 24.73
N ASN A 76 5.66 -0.16 24.29
CA ASN A 76 5.12 -1.18 25.19
C ASN A 76 5.23 -2.57 24.57
N ALA A 77 5.99 -3.44 25.22
CA ALA A 77 6.20 -4.83 24.81
C ALA A 77 4.93 -5.71 24.89
N GLY A 78 3.88 -5.26 25.57
CA GLY A 78 2.57 -5.91 25.53
C GLY A 78 1.88 -5.85 24.17
N ASN A 79 2.35 -4.99 23.25
CA ASN A 79 1.99 -5.06 21.84
C ASN A 79 2.91 -6.08 21.16
N THR A 80 2.63 -7.38 21.39
CA THR A 80 3.55 -8.47 21.06
C THR A 80 3.95 -8.53 19.59
N ASP A 81 3.03 -8.28 18.66
CA ASP A 81 3.33 -8.32 17.23
C ASP A 81 4.35 -7.25 16.82
N GLU A 82 4.17 -6.01 17.28
CA GLU A 82 5.14 -4.93 17.10
C GLU A 82 6.42 -5.24 17.86
N ALA A 83 6.35 -5.68 19.12
CA ALA A 83 7.52 -5.99 19.92
C ALA A 83 8.43 -7.03 19.23
N ASN A 84 7.82 -8.10 18.72
CA ASN A 84 8.51 -9.13 17.95
C ASN A 84 9.11 -8.58 16.66
N LEU A 85 8.43 -7.64 15.99
CA LEU A 85 8.96 -6.97 14.80
C LEU A 85 10.20 -6.11 15.12
N PHE A 86 10.19 -5.37 16.23
CA PHE A 86 11.35 -4.59 16.69
C PHE A 86 12.52 -5.46 17.17
N ILE A 87 12.25 -6.67 17.68
CA ILE A 87 13.28 -7.65 18.03
C ILE A 87 13.89 -8.29 16.77
N GLY A 88 13.05 -8.62 15.79
CA GLY A 88 13.45 -9.24 14.54
C GLY A 88 13.85 -10.72 14.68
N GLY A 89 14.41 -11.27 13.60
CA GLY A 89 14.90 -12.65 13.56
C GLY A 89 13.81 -13.68 13.88
N ALA A 90 14.12 -14.63 14.75
CA ALA A 90 13.21 -15.71 15.14
C ALA A 90 11.98 -15.25 15.94
N ALA A 91 11.94 -14.00 16.43
CA ALA A 91 10.75 -13.46 17.10
C ALA A 91 9.61 -13.17 16.12
N VAL A 92 9.92 -12.94 14.84
CA VAL A 92 8.92 -12.72 13.79
C VAL A 92 8.55 -14.08 13.19
N ASP A 93 7.59 -14.75 13.82
CA ASP A 93 7.06 -16.03 13.36
C ASP A 93 5.93 -15.85 12.32
N ASN A 94 5.37 -16.97 11.88
CA ASN A 94 4.25 -17.01 10.92
C ASN A 94 2.91 -16.55 11.50
N LEU A 95 2.82 -16.33 12.81
CA LEU A 95 1.63 -15.82 13.50
C LEU A 95 1.73 -14.31 13.77
N ASN A 96 2.89 -13.69 13.54
CA ASN A 96 3.06 -12.25 13.69
C ASN A 96 2.00 -11.49 12.88
N GLY A 97 1.16 -10.75 13.60
CA GLY A 97 0.02 -10.03 13.02
C GLY A 97 0.44 -8.99 11.99
N ILE A 98 1.59 -8.33 12.13
CA ILE A 98 2.04 -7.31 11.18
C ILE A 98 2.40 -7.96 9.84
N ALA A 99 3.26 -8.98 9.87
CA ALA A 99 3.67 -9.71 8.66
C ALA A 99 2.49 -10.45 8.01
N GLY A 100 1.67 -11.14 8.81
CA GLY A 100 0.51 -11.89 8.35
C GLY A 100 -0.57 -11.01 7.71
N ASN A 101 -0.87 -9.84 8.30
CA ASN A 101 -1.82 -8.89 7.73
C ASN A 101 -1.28 -8.26 6.45
N MET A 102 0.02 -7.95 6.39
CA MET A 102 0.66 -7.47 5.15
C MET A 102 0.46 -8.49 4.03
N TRP A 103 0.70 -9.77 4.29
CA TRP A 103 0.51 -10.80 3.28
C TRP A 103 -0.95 -10.92 2.86
N THR A 104 -1.85 -11.07 3.83
CA THR A 104 -3.27 -11.41 3.61
C THR A 104 -4.02 -10.28 2.89
N TRP A 105 -3.94 -9.05 3.41
CA TRP A 105 -4.76 -7.96 2.92
C TRP A 105 -4.27 -7.39 1.60
N ASN A 106 -2.95 -7.35 1.35
CA ASN A 106 -2.45 -6.97 0.03
C ASN A 106 -2.86 -8.00 -1.03
N ASN A 107 -2.78 -9.31 -0.77
CA ASN A 107 -3.26 -10.33 -1.72
C ASN A 107 -4.77 -10.24 -1.96
N LYS A 108 -5.57 -9.94 -0.92
CA LYS A 108 -7.01 -9.72 -1.07
C LYS A 108 -7.32 -8.53 -1.97
N ILE A 109 -6.62 -7.41 -1.80
CA ILE A 109 -6.78 -6.22 -2.66
C ILE A 109 -6.41 -6.53 -4.11
N ILE A 110 -5.33 -7.30 -4.34
CA ILE A 110 -4.92 -7.72 -5.69
C ILE A 110 -6.03 -8.54 -6.35
N PHE A 111 -6.58 -9.53 -5.64
CA PHE A 111 -7.66 -10.38 -6.13
C PHE A 111 -8.93 -9.57 -6.46
N ASP A 112 -9.37 -8.71 -5.55
CA ASP A 112 -10.57 -7.89 -5.77
C ASP A 112 -10.37 -6.92 -6.94
N ALA A 113 -9.19 -6.30 -7.04
CA ALA A 113 -8.87 -5.41 -8.13
C ALA A 113 -8.79 -6.14 -9.47
N ASP A 114 -8.25 -7.37 -9.53
CA ASP A 114 -8.27 -8.20 -10.74
C ASP A 114 -9.70 -8.43 -11.25
N ASN A 115 -10.63 -8.73 -10.35
CA ASN A 115 -12.04 -8.91 -10.70
C ASN A 115 -12.70 -7.60 -11.15
N VAL A 116 -12.39 -6.47 -10.50
CA VAL A 116 -12.87 -5.15 -10.94
C VAL A 116 -12.37 -4.82 -12.34
N LEU A 117 -11.09 -5.05 -12.63
CA LEU A 117 -10.49 -4.79 -13.94
C LEU A 117 -11.12 -5.67 -15.03
N ALA A 118 -11.34 -6.96 -14.74
CA ALA A 118 -12.01 -7.87 -15.67
C ALA A 118 -13.45 -7.41 -15.97
N GLY A 119 -14.22 -7.07 -14.94
CA GLY A 119 -15.59 -6.59 -15.10
C GLY A 119 -15.68 -5.24 -15.81
N ALA A 120 -14.81 -4.28 -15.46
CA ALA A 120 -14.80 -2.94 -16.06
C ALA A 120 -14.56 -2.98 -17.57
N ASN A 121 -13.67 -3.86 -18.05
CA ASN A 121 -13.41 -4.03 -19.48
C ASN A 121 -14.66 -4.47 -20.27
N GLY A 122 -15.57 -5.22 -19.62
CA GLY A 122 -16.83 -5.68 -20.20
C GLY A 122 -17.95 -4.63 -20.23
N LEU A 123 -17.79 -3.48 -19.57
CA LEU A 123 -18.83 -2.46 -19.50
C LEU A 123 -19.02 -1.74 -20.85
N GLY A 124 -20.27 -1.43 -21.20
CA GLY A 124 -20.61 -0.64 -22.38
C GLY A 124 -20.23 0.84 -22.25
N ASP A 125 -20.39 1.43 -21.06
CA ASP A 125 -19.94 2.79 -20.77
C ASP A 125 -18.42 2.81 -20.53
N LYS A 126 -17.68 3.20 -21.58
CA LYS A 126 -16.20 3.24 -21.54
C LYS A 126 -15.63 4.39 -20.70
N ASN A 127 -16.39 5.46 -20.50
CA ASN A 127 -15.98 6.56 -19.62
C ASN A 127 -16.05 6.10 -18.14
N TYR A 128 -17.14 5.43 -17.75
CA TYR A 128 -17.24 4.85 -16.41
C TYR A 128 -16.18 3.77 -16.17
N ALA A 129 -15.97 2.90 -17.17
CA ALA A 129 -14.94 1.86 -17.12
C ALA A 129 -13.53 2.41 -16.92
N ALA A 130 -13.15 3.48 -17.61
CA ALA A 130 -11.83 4.09 -17.47
C ALA A 130 -11.55 4.58 -16.03
N GLY A 131 -12.55 5.17 -15.37
CA GLY A 131 -12.46 5.55 -13.95
C GLY A 131 -12.22 4.34 -13.05
N LEU A 132 -13.02 3.28 -13.21
CA LEU A 132 -12.87 2.04 -12.43
C LEU A 132 -11.49 1.39 -12.64
N ILE A 133 -11.04 1.32 -13.90
CA ILE A 133 -9.74 0.74 -14.25
C ILE A 133 -8.61 1.53 -13.59
N ALA A 134 -8.64 2.86 -13.68
CA ALA A 134 -7.64 3.71 -13.06
C ALA A 134 -7.60 3.54 -11.53
N TYR A 135 -8.76 3.63 -10.88
CA TYR A 135 -8.85 3.59 -9.43
C TYR A 135 -8.44 2.21 -8.87
N ALA A 136 -8.96 1.12 -9.43
CA ALA A 136 -8.59 -0.23 -9.02
C ALA A 136 -7.09 -0.53 -9.27
N SER A 137 -6.53 -0.01 -10.36
CA SER A 137 -5.12 -0.20 -10.70
C SER A 137 -4.18 0.50 -9.70
N ILE A 138 -4.57 1.66 -9.17
CA ILE A 138 -3.79 2.37 -8.13
C ILE A 138 -3.68 1.50 -6.87
N TYR A 139 -4.80 1.00 -6.34
CA TYR A 139 -4.76 0.17 -5.12
C TYR A 139 -4.13 -1.21 -5.35
N LYS A 140 -4.32 -1.79 -6.53
CA LYS A 140 -3.59 -3.00 -6.93
C LYS A 140 -2.09 -2.76 -6.98
N ALA A 141 -1.65 -1.65 -7.56
CA ALA A 141 -0.24 -1.27 -7.62
C ALA A 141 0.36 -1.09 -6.23
N LEU A 142 -0.32 -0.37 -5.35
CA LEU A 142 0.08 -0.20 -3.95
C LEU A 142 0.18 -1.53 -3.20
N ALA A 143 -0.75 -2.45 -3.44
CA ALA A 143 -0.76 -3.76 -2.79
C ALA A 143 0.38 -4.67 -3.26
N ILE A 144 0.61 -4.77 -4.57
CA ILE A 144 1.75 -5.53 -5.12
C ILE A 144 3.06 -4.88 -4.67
N GLY A 145 3.14 -3.55 -4.70
CA GLY A 145 4.31 -2.79 -4.27
C GLY A 145 4.66 -3.04 -2.81
N ASN A 146 3.68 -3.02 -1.90
CA ASN A 146 3.89 -3.38 -0.50
C ASN A 146 4.47 -4.79 -0.35
N LEU A 147 3.88 -5.79 -1.02
CA LEU A 147 4.41 -7.15 -0.96
C LEU A 147 5.87 -7.20 -1.47
N ALA A 148 6.17 -6.55 -2.60
CA ALA A 148 7.51 -6.55 -3.18
C ALA A 148 8.55 -5.77 -2.34
N MET A 149 8.14 -4.78 -1.55
CA MET A 149 9.04 -4.08 -0.63
C MET A 149 9.44 -4.96 0.56
N PHE A 150 8.49 -5.71 1.12
CA PHE A 150 8.71 -6.46 2.37
C PHE A 150 9.05 -7.95 2.19
N PHE A 151 8.77 -8.55 1.03
CA PHE A 151 9.01 -9.96 0.76
C PHE A 151 9.93 -10.17 -0.46
N GLU A 152 10.83 -11.15 -0.40
CA GLU A 152 11.73 -11.49 -1.52
C GLU A 152 11.00 -12.07 -2.72
N GLN A 153 9.94 -12.82 -2.45
CA GLN A 153 9.08 -13.44 -3.44
C GLN A 153 7.62 -13.16 -3.11
N ILE A 154 6.83 -12.96 -4.15
CA ILE A 154 5.40 -12.64 -4.03
C ILE A 154 4.60 -13.50 -5.01
N PRO A 155 3.28 -13.69 -4.81
CA PRO A 155 2.46 -14.42 -5.77
C PRO A 155 2.43 -13.73 -7.13
N ALA A 156 2.74 -14.47 -8.20
CA ALA A 156 2.65 -14.00 -9.58
C ALA A 156 1.19 -13.84 -10.03
N ALA A 157 0.29 -14.66 -9.49
CA ALA A 157 -1.15 -14.59 -9.64
C ALA A 157 -1.83 -15.19 -8.40
N PRO A 158 -3.11 -14.88 -8.13
CA PRO A 158 -3.89 -15.59 -7.14
C PRO A 158 -3.91 -17.10 -7.44
N GLY A 159 -3.67 -17.92 -6.43
CA GLY A 159 -3.77 -19.37 -6.50
C GLY A 159 -5.11 -19.89 -6.02
N THR A 160 -5.40 -21.15 -6.29
CA THR A 160 -6.51 -21.91 -5.70
C THR A 160 -5.96 -23.03 -4.83
N THR A 161 -6.85 -23.72 -4.10
CA THR A 161 -6.47 -24.89 -3.31
C THR A 161 -5.97 -26.05 -4.17
N SER A 162 -6.47 -26.19 -5.40
CA SER A 162 -6.04 -27.22 -6.36
C SER A 162 -4.89 -26.78 -7.27
N THR A 163 -4.64 -25.48 -7.38
CA THR A 163 -3.58 -24.91 -8.19
C THR A 163 -2.94 -23.77 -7.40
N PRO A 164 -1.98 -24.08 -6.50
CA PRO A 164 -1.35 -23.09 -5.65
C PRO A 164 -0.72 -21.96 -6.46
N ALA A 165 -0.61 -20.79 -5.84
CA ALA A 165 -0.02 -19.62 -6.49
C ALA A 165 1.45 -19.90 -6.84
N THR A 166 1.84 -19.57 -8.07
CA THR A 166 3.24 -19.48 -8.45
C THR A 166 3.84 -18.19 -7.87
N PHE A 167 5.13 -18.22 -7.55
CA PHE A 167 5.83 -17.08 -6.99
C PHE A 167 6.76 -16.45 -8.03
N GLN A 168 6.91 -15.14 -7.94
CA GLN A 168 7.83 -14.34 -8.72
C GLN A 168 8.74 -13.53 -7.80
N THR A 169 9.86 -13.05 -8.33
CA THR A 169 10.79 -12.19 -7.56
C THR A 169 10.13 -10.85 -7.23
N ARG A 170 10.59 -10.18 -6.17
CA ARG A 170 10.17 -8.80 -5.85
C ARG A 170 10.37 -7.84 -7.03
N ASN A 171 11.45 -8.02 -7.81
CA ASN A 171 11.76 -7.18 -8.95
C ASN A 171 10.75 -7.35 -10.08
N ASP A 172 10.32 -8.59 -10.35
CA ASP A 172 9.24 -8.87 -11.30
C ASP A 172 7.91 -8.35 -10.77
N GLY A 173 7.72 -8.34 -9.45
CA GLY A 173 6.62 -7.62 -8.78
C GLY A 173 6.56 -6.14 -9.14
N PHE A 174 7.68 -5.41 -9.03
CA PHE A 174 7.73 -3.99 -9.41
C PHE A 174 7.46 -3.77 -10.89
N LYS A 175 8.00 -4.61 -11.78
CA LYS A 175 7.71 -4.56 -13.22
C LYS A 175 6.22 -4.82 -13.51
N ARG A 176 5.61 -5.79 -12.81
CA ARG A 176 4.17 -6.08 -12.91
C ARG A 176 3.33 -4.85 -12.52
N VAL A 177 3.73 -4.11 -11.48
CA VAL A 177 3.06 -2.85 -11.11
C VAL A 177 3.11 -1.84 -12.26
N VAL A 178 4.28 -1.63 -12.84
CA VAL A 178 4.44 -0.69 -13.97
C VAL A 178 3.56 -1.09 -15.15
N THR A 179 3.44 -2.38 -15.47
CA THR A 179 2.52 -2.88 -16.51
C THR A 179 1.06 -2.56 -16.18
N VAL A 180 0.62 -2.81 -14.94
CA VAL A 180 -0.76 -2.50 -14.49
C VAL A 180 -1.06 -1.01 -14.64
N LEU A 181 -0.14 -0.15 -14.21
CA LEU A 181 -0.31 1.30 -14.24
C LEU A 181 -0.25 1.87 -15.66
N ASN A 182 0.57 1.33 -16.56
CA ASN A 182 0.59 1.73 -17.96
C ASN A 182 -0.71 1.38 -18.70
N SER A 183 -1.32 0.24 -18.39
CA SER A 183 -2.65 -0.11 -18.89
C SER A 183 -3.72 0.87 -18.39
N ALA A 184 -3.66 1.24 -17.11
CA ALA A 184 -4.56 2.25 -16.54
C ALA A 184 -4.38 3.65 -17.17
N LYS A 185 -3.13 4.06 -17.37
CA LYS A 185 -2.79 5.31 -18.07
C LYS A 185 -3.35 5.33 -19.49
N THR A 186 -3.22 4.22 -20.22
CA THR A 186 -3.78 4.06 -21.57
C THR A 186 -5.32 4.17 -21.54
N ALA A 187 -5.98 3.52 -20.58
CA ALA A 187 -7.44 3.57 -20.45
C ALA A 187 -7.96 5.00 -20.19
N LEU A 188 -7.31 5.75 -19.29
CA LEU A 188 -7.62 7.16 -19.03
C LEU A 188 -7.36 8.07 -20.24
N GLY A 189 -6.30 7.80 -21.00
CA GLY A 189 -6.00 8.55 -22.22
C GLY A 189 -7.03 8.31 -23.34
N ALA A 190 -7.63 7.13 -23.38
CA ALA A 190 -8.66 6.78 -24.35
C ALA A 190 -10.05 7.31 -24.00
N ASN A 191 -10.39 7.38 -22.70
CA ASN A 191 -11.72 7.79 -22.23
C ASN A 191 -11.60 8.58 -20.92
N ALA A 192 -12.22 9.75 -20.86
CA ALA A 192 -12.27 10.55 -19.64
C ALA A 192 -13.33 10.00 -18.67
N PRO A 193 -13.01 9.76 -17.38
CA PRO A 193 -13.99 9.35 -16.38
C PRO A 193 -15.16 10.33 -16.28
N ASN A 194 -16.38 9.81 -16.23
CA ASN A 194 -17.60 10.62 -16.20
C ASN A 194 -18.07 10.93 -14.77
N ALA A 195 -19.04 11.83 -14.64
CA ALA A 195 -19.60 12.23 -13.34
C ALA A 195 -20.21 11.06 -12.55
N ALA A 196 -20.76 10.05 -13.25
CA ALA A 196 -21.29 8.87 -12.58
C ALA A 196 -20.19 8.08 -11.85
N PHE A 197 -18.99 7.98 -12.42
CA PHE A 197 -17.84 7.40 -11.72
C PHE A 197 -17.47 8.23 -10.48
N PHE A 198 -17.29 9.55 -10.65
CA PHE A 198 -16.87 10.44 -9.56
C PHE A 198 -17.88 10.50 -8.40
N ALA A 199 -19.17 10.31 -8.66
CA ALA A 199 -20.20 10.23 -7.62
C ALA A 199 -20.05 9.01 -6.68
N ASN A 200 -19.23 8.02 -7.03
CA ASN A 200 -19.05 6.79 -6.25
C ASN A 200 -17.71 6.73 -5.51
N VAL A 201 -16.74 7.58 -5.79
CA VAL A 201 -15.42 7.59 -5.14
C VAL A 201 -15.31 8.73 -4.12
N PRO A 202 -14.32 8.71 -3.20
CA PRO A 202 -14.10 9.82 -2.29
C PRO A 202 -13.96 11.16 -3.02
N THR A 203 -14.45 12.24 -2.42
CA THR A 203 -14.42 13.59 -3.04
C THR A 203 -13.00 14.13 -3.26
N SER A 204 -11.99 13.54 -2.62
CA SER A 204 -10.57 13.81 -2.88
C SER A 204 -10.06 13.22 -4.20
N VAL A 205 -10.87 12.40 -4.89
CA VAL A 205 -10.51 11.73 -6.14
C VAL A 205 -11.10 12.52 -7.31
N ASP A 206 -10.23 13.15 -8.08
CA ASP A 206 -10.55 13.81 -9.34
C ASP A 206 -9.67 13.25 -10.49
N LEU A 207 -9.80 13.82 -11.69
CA LEU A 207 -8.98 13.39 -12.83
C LEU A 207 -7.48 13.62 -12.58
N ALA A 208 -7.11 14.73 -11.95
CA ALA A 208 -5.72 15.05 -11.65
C ALA A 208 -5.13 14.07 -10.64
N PHE A 209 -5.90 13.66 -9.63
CA PHE A 209 -5.54 12.62 -8.67
C PHE A 209 -5.21 11.33 -9.41
N LEU A 210 -6.10 10.87 -10.31
CA LEU A 210 -5.89 9.61 -11.04
C LEU A 210 -4.63 9.68 -11.91
N THR A 211 -4.52 10.72 -12.74
CA THR A 211 -3.39 10.87 -13.67
C THR A 211 -2.06 11.03 -12.94
N ASN A 212 -2.00 11.87 -11.92
CA ASN A 212 -0.75 12.17 -11.22
C ASN A 212 -0.33 11.00 -10.33
N THR A 213 -1.27 10.31 -9.66
CA THR A 213 -0.96 9.12 -8.86
C THR A 213 -0.41 8.00 -9.73
N ILE A 214 -1.02 7.75 -10.91
CA ILE A 214 -0.53 6.72 -11.83
C ILE A 214 0.90 7.04 -12.28
N ASN A 215 1.19 8.26 -12.70
CA ASN A 215 2.55 8.63 -13.11
C ASN A 215 3.55 8.59 -11.94
N ALA A 216 3.16 9.03 -10.75
CA ALA A 216 4.01 8.98 -9.55
C ALA A 216 4.35 7.53 -9.17
N LEU A 217 3.37 6.62 -9.20
CA LEU A 217 3.60 5.21 -8.89
C LEU A 217 4.41 4.52 -10.00
N ILE A 218 4.21 4.85 -11.28
CA ILE A 218 5.09 4.37 -12.37
C ILE A 218 6.53 4.82 -12.07
N ALA A 219 6.74 6.10 -11.72
CA ALA A 219 8.06 6.61 -11.39
C ALA A 219 8.72 5.84 -10.24
N ARG A 220 7.99 5.64 -9.13
CA ARG A 220 8.45 4.91 -7.94
C ARG A 220 8.85 3.48 -8.27
N TYR A 221 7.95 2.72 -8.89
CA TYR A 221 8.18 1.30 -9.11
C TYR A 221 9.14 1.03 -10.28
N SER A 222 9.23 1.92 -11.27
CA SER A 222 10.31 1.87 -12.27
C SER A 222 11.68 2.09 -11.63
N LEU A 223 11.82 3.04 -10.69
CA LEU A 223 13.06 3.21 -9.92
C LEU A 223 13.43 1.93 -9.17
N PHE A 224 12.47 1.33 -8.45
CA PHE A 224 12.70 0.09 -7.71
C PHE A 224 13.05 -1.10 -8.62
N ALA A 225 12.54 -1.11 -9.86
CA ALA A 225 12.85 -2.11 -10.86
C ALA A 225 14.19 -1.88 -11.60
N GLY A 226 14.88 -0.76 -11.33
CA GLY A 226 16.10 -0.34 -12.03
C GLY A 226 15.88 0.25 -13.42
N ASP A 227 14.63 0.55 -13.80
CA ASP A 227 14.30 1.22 -15.06
C ASP A 227 14.29 2.74 -14.89
N TYR A 228 15.49 3.30 -14.84
CA TYR A 228 15.69 4.73 -14.57
C TYR A 228 15.11 5.64 -15.66
N ALA A 229 15.09 5.19 -16.93
CA ALA A 229 14.57 5.98 -18.04
C ALA A 229 13.05 6.14 -17.96
N SER A 230 12.32 5.05 -17.70
CA SER A 230 10.88 5.10 -17.46
C SER A 230 10.55 5.88 -16.20
N ALA A 231 11.35 5.73 -15.14
CA ALA A 231 11.16 6.46 -13.89
C ALA A 231 11.24 7.98 -14.08
N ILE A 232 12.29 8.47 -14.77
CA ILE A 232 12.45 9.90 -15.08
C ILE A 232 11.30 10.40 -15.97
N THR A 233 10.93 9.63 -16.99
CA THR A 233 9.85 10.00 -17.92
C THR A 233 8.52 10.17 -17.18
N ALA A 234 8.17 9.22 -16.31
CA ALA A 234 6.94 9.29 -15.54
C ALA A 234 6.97 10.41 -14.49
N ALA A 235 8.11 10.60 -13.80
CA ALA A 235 8.27 11.67 -12.81
C ALA A 235 8.13 13.08 -13.43
N ASN A 236 8.56 13.28 -14.68
CA ASN A 236 8.39 14.55 -15.39
C ASN A 236 6.92 14.88 -15.72
N LEU A 237 6.03 13.89 -15.69
CA LEU A 237 4.60 14.08 -15.95
C LEU A 237 3.80 14.45 -14.70
N VAL A 238 4.42 14.43 -13.51
CA VAL A 238 3.76 14.78 -12.25
C VAL A 238 4.01 16.26 -11.93
N PRO A 239 2.96 17.11 -11.89
CA PRO A 239 3.13 18.52 -11.60
C PRO A 239 3.54 18.74 -10.14
N LEU A 240 4.63 19.49 -9.93
CA LEU A 240 5.13 19.77 -8.58
C LEU A 240 4.22 20.71 -7.78
N SER A 241 3.32 21.42 -8.46
CA SER A 241 2.30 22.30 -7.85
C SER A 241 1.08 21.55 -7.30
N TYR A 242 0.91 20.26 -7.61
CA TYR A 242 -0.33 19.53 -7.30
C TYR A 242 -0.44 19.05 -5.83
N GLY A 243 0.47 19.43 -4.93
CA GLY A 243 0.37 19.12 -3.48
C GLY A 243 0.50 17.64 -3.09
N GLY A 244 0.37 16.72 -4.04
CA GLY A 244 0.39 15.27 -3.85
C GLY A 244 -1.01 14.67 -3.78
N SER A 245 -1.12 13.37 -4.05
CA SER A 245 -2.37 12.63 -3.87
C SER A 245 -2.43 12.02 -2.48
N VAL A 246 -3.60 12.06 -1.85
CA VAL A 246 -3.79 11.61 -0.48
C VAL A 246 -4.91 10.58 -0.35
N MET A 247 -4.78 9.70 0.63
CA MET A 247 -5.89 8.94 1.19
C MET A 247 -6.58 9.81 2.23
N ALA A 248 -7.81 10.21 1.92
CA ALA A 248 -8.67 10.96 2.83
C ALA A 248 -9.31 10.05 3.89
N PHE A 249 -9.55 10.62 5.08
CA PHE A 249 -10.17 9.96 6.23
C PHE A 249 -11.30 10.83 6.78
N ASP A 250 -12.26 10.20 7.45
CA ASP A 250 -13.42 10.85 8.05
C ASP A 250 -13.72 10.26 9.44
N ALA A 251 -14.89 10.58 10.00
CA ALA A 251 -15.30 10.11 11.31
C ALA A 251 -15.59 8.59 11.39
N VAL A 252 -15.77 7.93 10.24
CA VAL A 252 -16.05 6.49 10.14
C VAL A 252 -14.77 5.72 9.80
N ALA A 253 -14.07 6.14 8.74
CA ALA A 253 -12.78 5.59 8.34
C ALA A 253 -11.69 6.56 8.81
N THR A 254 -11.16 6.31 10.01
CA THR A 254 -10.15 7.19 10.63
C THR A 254 -8.72 6.84 10.19
N ASN A 255 -7.81 7.80 10.34
CA ASN A 255 -6.38 7.61 10.16
C ASN A 255 -5.87 6.52 11.13
N PRO A 256 -5.40 5.36 10.62
CA PRO A 256 -5.10 4.21 11.46
C PRO A 256 -3.88 4.42 12.35
N ILE A 257 -2.91 5.24 11.92
CA ILE A 257 -1.73 5.54 12.73
C ILE A 257 -2.11 6.47 13.88
N PHE A 258 -2.90 7.51 13.62
CA PHE A 258 -3.36 8.39 14.69
C PHE A 258 -4.13 7.59 15.75
N THR A 259 -5.14 6.84 15.33
CA THR A 259 -6.06 6.14 16.23
C THR A 259 -5.34 5.09 17.08
N THR A 260 -4.40 4.34 16.50
CA THR A 260 -3.71 3.25 17.20
C THR A 260 -2.46 3.71 17.95
N VAL A 261 -1.72 4.68 17.40
CA VAL A 261 -0.36 5.02 17.84
C VAL A 261 -0.30 6.41 18.47
N THR A 262 -0.64 7.46 17.71
CA THR A 262 -0.45 8.85 18.16
C THR A 262 -1.37 9.19 19.34
N ALA A 263 -2.63 8.77 19.30
CA ALA A 263 -3.60 9.04 20.36
C ALA A 263 -3.28 8.28 21.65
N THR A 264 -2.75 7.07 21.54
CA THR A 264 -2.50 6.19 22.71
C THR A 264 -1.13 6.42 23.34
N ASN A 265 -0.16 6.87 22.54
CA ASN A 265 1.26 6.93 22.90
C ASN A 265 1.86 5.61 23.43
N ASN A 266 1.19 4.48 23.17
CA ASN A 266 1.48 3.20 23.82
C ASN A 266 2.13 2.16 22.90
N VAL A 267 2.05 2.30 21.58
CA VAL A 267 2.54 1.25 20.65
C VAL A 267 4.00 1.48 20.28
N TYR A 268 4.27 2.50 19.46
CA TYR A 268 5.60 2.97 19.11
C TYR A 268 5.61 4.50 19.00
N GLN A 269 6.79 5.10 18.97
CA GLN A 269 6.97 6.53 18.71
C GLN A 269 8.21 6.76 17.86
N ILE A 270 8.33 7.96 17.30
CA ILE A 270 9.60 8.44 16.74
C ILE A 270 10.75 8.31 17.75
N LEU A 271 11.95 8.03 17.25
CA LEU A 271 13.13 7.84 18.09
C LEU A 271 13.49 9.12 18.85
N ASP A 272 13.78 10.19 18.11
CA ASP A 272 14.14 11.52 18.60
C ASP A 272 14.19 12.55 17.43
N SER A 273 14.82 13.70 17.63
CA SER A 273 14.98 14.74 16.62
C SER A 273 15.94 14.39 15.48
N THR A 274 16.69 13.28 15.56
CA THR A 274 17.51 12.78 14.45
C THR A 274 16.69 12.07 13.38
N LEU A 275 15.40 11.81 13.65
CA LEU A 275 14.51 11.04 12.79
C LEU A 275 15.04 9.63 12.49
N GLY A 276 15.83 9.04 13.40
CA GLY A 276 16.41 7.70 13.24
C GLY A 276 17.69 7.65 12.41
N LEU A 277 18.18 8.80 11.94
CA LEU A 277 19.38 8.87 11.10
C LEU A 277 20.67 8.77 11.92
N PRO A 278 21.71 8.08 11.41
CA PRO A 278 23.01 8.03 12.06
C PRO A 278 23.65 9.42 12.10
N THR A 279 24.60 9.64 13.01
CA THR A 279 25.20 10.97 13.26
C THR A 279 25.71 11.66 11.99
N ALA A 280 26.27 10.92 11.03
CA ALA A 280 26.79 11.49 9.77
C ALA A 280 25.68 12.00 8.82
N LEU A 281 24.44 11.59 9.03
CA LEU A 281 23.26 11.97 8.23
C LEU A 281 22.20 12.69 9.08
N ALA A 282 22.50 13.00 10.35
CA ALA A 282 21.56 13.67 11.23
C ALA A 282 21.19 15.04 10.67
N PRO A 283 19.91 15.43 10.70
CA PRO A 283 19.47 16.71 10.20
C PRO A 283 20.01 17.86 11.06
N ASP A 284 20.16 19.03 10.45
CA ASP A 284 20.34 20.27 11.20
C ASP A 284 19.13 20.45 12.15
N LEU A 285 19.35 20.98 13.35
CA LEU A 285 18.27 21.19 14.32
C LEU A 285 17.21 22.20 13.83
N ALA A 286 17.57 23.08 12.90
CA ALA A 286 16.67 24.01 12.24
C ALA A 286 15.91 23.38 11.05
N ASP A 287 16.17 22.10 10.72
CA ASP A 287 15.43 21.41 9.67
C ASP A 287 13.94 21.35 9.99
N GLN A 288 13.14 21.99 9.14
CA GLN A 288 11.71 22.14 9.33
C GLN A 288 10.96 20.80 9.37
N ARG A 289 11.54 19.73 8.82
CA ARG A 289 10.96 18.38 8.88
C ARG A 289 10.88 17.87 10.31
N ILE A 290 11.80 18.26 11.19
CA ILE A 290 11.77 17.89 12.61
C ILE A 290 10.49 18.43 13.24
N GLY A 291 10.20 19.72 13.11
CA GLY A 291 8.98 20.33 13.68
C GLY A 291 7.68 19.89 13.00
N PHE A 292 7.76 19.42 11.76
CA PHE A 292 6.61 18.85 11.03
C PHE A 292 6.26 17.44 11.53
N TYR A 293 7.23 16.53 11.58
CA TYR A 293 7.02 15.12 11.92
C TYR A 293 7.04 14.81 13.41
N THR A 294 7.56 15.72 14.23
CA THR A 294 7.73 15.49 15.67
C THR A 294 6.98 16.53 16.50
N SER A 295 6.49 16.10 17.65
CA SER A 295 6.09 16.97 18.76
C SER A 295 6.84 16.56 20.02
N ILE A 296 7.13 17.53 20.89
CA ILE A 296 7.90 17.32 22.11
C ILE A 296 7.00 17.57 23.32
N ASN A 297 6.93 16.60 24.23
CA ASN A 297 6.38 16.75 25.55
C ASN A 297 7.50 16.69 26.59
N ALA A 298 7.83 17.83 27.22
CA ALA A 298 8.97 17.92 28.13
C ALA A 298 8.73 17.29 29.51
N THR A 299 7.47 17.00 29.87
CA THR A 299 7.08 16.61 31.23
C THR A 299 6.54 15.19 31.33
N VAL A 300 5.99 14.64 30.25
CA VAL A 300 5.33 13.33 30.22
C VAL A 300 5.92 12.44 29.12
N ASN A 301 6.42 11.27 29.51
CA ASN A 301 6.86 10.25 28.57
C ASN A 301 5.69 9.73 27.71
N PRO A 302 5.94 9.39 26.43
CA PRO A 302 7.19 9.59 25.69
C PRO A 302 7.42 11.07 25.33
N ARG A 303 8.68 11.52 25.48
CA ARG A 303 9.09 12.90 25.18
C ARG A 303 8.91 13.26 23.71
N PHE A 304 9.44 12.44 22.81
CA PHE A 304 9.29 12.60 21.37
C PHE A 304 8.06 11.83 20.91
N ARG A 305 7.15 12.53 20.22
CA ARG A 305 5.86 12.01 19.77
C ARG A 305 5.65 12.25 18.29
N ILE A 306 5.04 11.28 17.62
CA ILE A 306 4.64 11.32 16.22
C ILE A 306 3.71 12.52 15.95
N LYS A 307 3.89 13.18 14.80
CA LYS A 307 3.08 14.29 14.29
C LYS A 307 2.89 14.15 12.76
N GLY A 308 2.95 15.25 12.01
CA GLY A 308 2.76 15.29 10.56
C GLY A 308 1.40 14.73 10.11
N PHE A 309 1.45 13.77 9.20
CA PHE A 309 0.29 13.09 8.60
C PHE A 309 -0.49 12.19 9.57
N PHE A 310 -0.08 12.11 10.83
CA PHE A 310 -0.70 11.25 11.84
C PHE A 310 -1.13 12.04 13.08
N SER A 311 -1.50 13.32 12.91
CA SER A 311 -1.77 14.26 14.00
C SER A 311 -3.23 14.34 14.45
N THR A 312 -4.19 13.88 13.64
CA THR A 312 -5.62 13.83 13.98
C THR A 312 -6.30 12.59 13.38
N THR A 313 -7.52 12.29 13.85
CA THR A 313 -8.33 11.16 13.34
C THR A 313 -8.68 11.26 11.86
N THR A 314 -8.73 12.47 11.29
CA THR A 314 -9.12 12.71 9.89
C THR A 314 -7.97 13.22 9.03
N GLN A 315 -6.76 13.34 9.60
CA GLN A 315 -5.59 13.77 8.86
C GLN A 315 -5.33 12.79 7.70
N SER A 316 -5.24 13.32 6.48
CA SER A 316 -4.98 12.50 5.29
C SER A 316 -3.55 11.97 5.25
N ILE A 317 -3.37 10.77 4.71
CA ILE A 317 -2.06 10.12 4.52
C ILE A 317 -1.68 10.21 3.03
N PRO A 318 -0.50 10.73 2.67
CA PRO A 318 -0.11 10.85 1.27
C PRO A 318 0.14 9.48 0.63
N ILE A 319 -0.36 9.30 -0.59
CA ILE A 319 0.03 8.19 -1.47
C ILE A 319 1.39 8.49 -2.09
N TYR A 320 1.60 9.75 -2.49
CA TYR A 320 2.89 10.33 -2.87
C TYR A 320 2.91 11.82 -2.52
N LEU A 321 4.11 12.38 -2.38
CA LEU A 321 4.32 13.83 -2.26
C LEU A 321 5.09 14.34 -3.49
N PRO A 322 4.89 15.59 -3.94
CA PRO A 322 5.57 16.12 -5.12
C PRO A 322 7.10 16.00 -5.08
N ASP A 323 7.70 16.19 -3.90
CA ASP A 323 9.15 16.11 -3.72
C ASP A 323 9.70 14.70 -3.90
N GLU A 324 8.87 13.66 -3.79
CA GLU A 324 9.26 12.30 -4.16
C GLU A 324 9.72 12.24 -5.62
N MET A 325 9.07 12.97 -6.53
CA MET A 325 9.44 12.98 -7.95
C MET A 325 10.81 13.64 -8.18
N ARG A 326 11.15 14.65 -7.39
CA ARG A 326 12.48 15.28 -7.41
C ARG A 326 13.54 14.29 -6.93
N LEU A 327 13.28 13.58 -5.85
CA LEU A 327 14.20 12.60 -5.28
C LEU A 327 14.39 11.39 -6.21
N ILE A 328 13.31 10.87 -6.81
CA ILE A 328 13.38 9.80 -7.80
C ILE A 328 14.26 10.22 -8.98
N LYS A 329 14.01 11.40 -9.56
CA LYS A 329 14.82 11.91 -10.67
C LYS A 329 16.29 12.06 -10.27
N ALA A 330 16.55 12.64 -9.10
CA ALA A 330 17.90 12.82 -8.60
C ALA A 330 18.64 11.47 -8.46
N GLU A 331 17.98 10.45 -7.92
CA GLU A 331 18.53 9.11 -7.77
C GLU A 331 18.75 8.42 -9.13
N CYS A 332 17.77 8.47 -10.03
CA CYS A 332 17.89 7.92 -11.38
C CYS A 332 19.08 8.52 -12.14
N PHE A 333 19.27 9.84 -12.06
CA PHE A 333 20.43 10.49 -12.71
C PHE A 333 21.77 10.05 -12.13
N VAL A 334 21.84 9.66 -10.85
CA VAL A 334 23.08 9.11 -10.26
C VAL A 334 23.27 7.65 -10.69
N ARG A 335 22.21 6.85 -10.71
CA ARG A 335 22.29 5.39 -10.90
C ARG A 335 22.22 4.91 -12.35
N GLN A 336 21.81 5.75 -13.28
CA GLN A 336 21.79 5.39 -14.70
C GLN A 336 23.19 5.02 -15.21
N ALA A 337 23.25 4.24 -16.31
CA ALA A 337 24.50 3.68 -16.85
C ALA A 337 25.61 4.72 -17.06
N THR A 338 25.24 5.95 -17.41
CA THR A 338 26.14 7.11 -17.44
C THR A 338 25.65 8.17 -16.46
N PRO A 339 26.21 8.24 -15.24
CA PRO A 339 25.75 9.16 -14.21
C PRO A 339 25.76 10.63 -14.68
N ASN A 340 24.68 11.36 -14.39
CA ASN A 340 24.54 12.80 -14.65
C ASN A 340 24.37 13.55 -13.32
N LEU A 341 25.49 13.84 -12.66
CA LEU A 341 25.50 14.48 -11.34
C LEU A 341 24.96 15.92 -11.38
N THR A 342 25.19 16.65 -12.47
CA THR A 342 24.67 18.01 -12.66
C THR A 342 23.14 18.01 -12.68
N ALA A 343 22.51 17.12 -13.45
CA ALA A 343 21.06 16.98 -13.48
C ALA A 343 20.50 16.49 -12.13
N SER A 344 21.22 15.61 -11.44
CA SER A 344 20.84 15.13 -10.11
C SER A 344 20.77 16.27 -9.09
N ILE A 345 21.80 17.11 -9.03
CA ILE A 345 21.85 18.29 -8.14
C ILE A 345 20.76 19.30 -8.53
N GLY A 346 20.53 19.51 -9.83
CA GLY A 346 19.48 20.41 -10.33
C GLY A 346 18.06 20.04 -9.87
N CYS A 347 17.80 18.74 -9.66
CA CYS A 347 16.52 18.27 -9.12
C CYS A 347 16.31 18.63 -7.64
N ARG A 348 17.38 18.93 -6.89
CA ARG A 348 17.37 19.22 -5.45
C ARG A 348 17.16 20.70 -5.09
N SER A 349 16.81 21.56 -6.04
CA SER A 349 16.75 23.04 -5.86
C SER A 349 15.59 23.54 -4.97
N TRP A 350 15.53 23.02 -3.74
CA TRP A 350 14.97 23.66 -2.53
C TRP A 350 16.06 24.04 -1.52
N ILE A 351 17.31 23.58 -1.71
CA ILE A 351 18.42 23.80 -0.76
C ILE A 351 18.86 25.30 -0.64
N ASN A 352 18.34 26.19 -1.49
CA ASN A 352 18.60 27.65 -1.39
C ASN A 352 17.37 28.48 -0.96
N CYS A 353 16.31 27.86 -0.43
CA CYS A 353 15.11 28.59 0.03
C CYS A 353 14.61 28.17 1.42
N LEU A 354 15.52 27.83 2.33
CA LEU A 354 15.27 27.80 3.77
C LEU A 354 16.30 28.68 4.49
#